data_AF-K3URT0-F1
#
_entry.id   AF-K3URT0-F1
#
_cell.length_a   1.000
_cell.length_b   1.000
_cell.length_c   1.000
_cell.angle_alpha   90.00
_cell.angle_beta   90.00
_cell.angle_gamma   90.00
#
_symmetry.space_group_name_H-M   'P 1'
#
loop_
_entity.id
_entity.type
_entity.pdbx_description
1 polymer ?
#
loop_
_entity_poly.entity_id
_entity_poly.type
_entity_poly.pdbx_seq_one_letter_code
_entity_poly.pdbx_strand_id
1 'polypeptide(L)'
;MTSLNLYVAICKDRDTSHARHTGHARHWMLVMVEEGSSSQATWYHCTGGSTQGKPYSVVIEQKPFDSKGIEKYHPIGEISSKNKIKAAAQRIPGLFCQRWVVNVLGDLEKRGIVPEGTWSDWYVAMEVDPYSDDGAPCGSSPSSDGDCTDSSSIHNSSSNHSKTTQTA
;
A
#
# COMPACT_ATOMS: atom_id res chain seq x y z
N MET A 1 10.29 23.21 21.36
CA MET A 1 9.73 22.67 20.11
C MET A 1 8.70 21.65 20.54
N THR A 2 7.49 21.68 19.97
CA THR A 2 6.49 20.66 20.25
C THR A 2 6.85 19.39 19.48
N SER A 3 6.91 18.28 20.17
CA SER A 3 7.17 16.98 19.60
C SER A 3 5.94 16.53 18.79
N LEU A 4 6.13 15.90 17.64
CA LEU A 4 5.04 15.35 16.84
C LEU A 4 5.11 13.83 16.92
N ASN A 5 4.04 13.19 17.34
CA ASN A 5 3.95 11.73 17.40
C ASN A 5 3.29 11.20 16.13
N LEU A 6 3.94 10.25 15.47
CA LEU A 6 3.43 9.56 14.29
C LEU A 6 2.92 8.17 14.66
N TYR A 7 1.75 7.82 14.16
CA TYR A 7 1.10 6.54 14.34
C TYR A 7 0.68 5.95 12.99
N VAL A 8 0.66 4.63 12.91
CA VAL A 8 -0.21 3.92 11.96
C VAL A 8 -1.51 3.61 12.69
N ALA A 9 -2.64 4.04 12.13
CA ALA A 9 -3.96 3.73 12.66
C ALA A 9 -4.65 2.68 11.79
N ILE A 10 -5.17 1.66 12.45
CA ILE A 10 -5.96 0.58 11.83
C ILE A 10 -7.43 0.85 12.15
N CYS A 11 -8.25 1.02 11.11
CA CYS A 11 -9.69 1.22 11.28
C CYS A 11 -10.39 -0.08 11.64
N LYS A 12 -11.52 0.06 12.35
CA LYS A 12 -12.45 -1.05 12.56
C LYS A 12 -12.93 -1.61 11.23
N ASP A 13 -13.13 -2.91 11.19
CA ASP A 13 -13.87 -3.56 10.12
C ASP A 13 -15.26 -2.92 10.02
N ARG A 14 -15.67 -2.57 8.80
CA ARG A 14 -16.96 -1.92 8.55
C ARG A 14 -18.08 -2.94 8.31
N ASP A 15 -17.78 -4.23 8.32
CA ASP A 15 -18.72 -5.27 7.87
C ASP A 15 -19.22 -6.20 9.00
N THR A 16 -19.83 -5.63 10.04
CA THR A 16 -20.42 -6.42 11.14
C THR A 16 -21.91 -6.73 10.97
N SER A 17 -22.56 -6.38 9.85
CA SER A 17 -24.03 -6.42 9.77
C SER A 17 -24.67 -7.33 8.73
N HIS A 18 -23.96 -8.01 7.82
CA HIS A 18 -24.61 -9.05 7.00
C HIS A 18 -23.70 -10.23 6.69
N ALA A 19 -24.29 -11.43 6.75
CA ALA A 19 -23.68 -12.71 6.49
C ALA A 19 -23.00 -12.77 5.11
N ARG A 20 -21.70 -12.45 5.06
CA ARG A 20 -20.70 -12.89 4.10
C ARG A 20 -19.36 -12.28 4.56
N HIS A 21 -18.46 -13.12 5.08
CA HIS A 21 -17.05 -12.77 5.28
C HIS A 21 -16.40 -12.54 3.90
N THR A 22 -16.68 -11.41 3.25
CA THR A 22 -16.02 -11.03 2.00
C THR A 22 -14.87 -10.09 2.30
N GLY A 23 -13.82 -10.62 2.94
CA GLY A 23 -12.42 -10.24 2.76
C GLY A 23 -12.06 -8.77 2.49
N HIS A 24 -12.73 -7.81 3.13
CA HIS A 24 -12.40 -6.41 2.96
C HIS A 24 -11.18 -6.10 3.82
N ALA A 25 -10.03 -5.97 3.17
CA ALA A 25 -8.79 -5.65 3.85
C ALA A 25 -8.93 -4.34 4.66
N ARG A 26 -8.40 -4.34 5.88
CA ARG A 26 -8.58 -3.27 6.87
C ARG A 26 -8.03 -1.95 6.36
N HIS A 27 -8.76 -0.88 6.61
CA HIS A 27 -8.34 0.45 6.19
C HIS A 27 -7.23 0.99 7.11
N TRP A 28 -6.05 1.26 6.54
CA TRP A 28 -4.91 1.84 7.26
C TRP A 28 -4.73 3.31 6.91
N MET A 29 -4.19 4.08 7.87
CA MET A 29 -3.84 5.47 7.68
C MET A 29 -2.65 5.87 8.57
N LEU A 30 -1.98 6.96 8.20
CA LEU A 30 -1.02 7.62 9.07
C LEU A 30 -1.73 8.72 9.86
N VAL A 31 -1.47 8.78 11.16
CA VAL A 31 -2.04 9.79 12.05
C VAL A 31 -0.90 10.49 12.76
N MET A 32 -0.86 11.82 12.64
CA MET A 32 0.14 12.64 13.28
C MET A 32 -0.52 13.56 14.30
N VAL A 33 0.01 13.56 15.53
CA VAL A 33 -0.52 14.32 16.66
C VAL A 33 0.59 15.19 17.24
N GLU A 34 0.27 16.42 17.59
CA GLU A 34 1.19 17.30 18.31
C GLU A 34 1.12 17.00 19.81
N GLU A 35 2.28 16.83 20.45
CA GLU A 35 2.37 16.60 21.88
C GLU A 35 1.73 17.75 22.66
N GLY A 36 0.87 17.41 23.63
CA GLY A 36 0.07 18.39 24.38
C GLY A 36 -1.19 18.87 23.65
N SER A 37 -1.38 18.57 22.36
CA SER A 37 -2.62 18.83 21.61
C SER A 37 -3.48 17.58 21.51
N SER A 38 -4.26 17.28 22.56
CA SER A 38 -5.04 16.05 22.66
C SER A 38 -6.28 15.99 21.76
N SER A 39 -6.67 17.10 21.10
CA SER A 39 -7.96 17.20 20.42
C SER A 39 -7.88 17.13 18.88
N GLN A 40 -6.73 17.36 18.27
CA GLN A 40 -6.59 17.40 16.81
C GLN A 40 -5.39 16.61 16.31
N ALA A 41 -5.63 15.84 15.26
CA ALA A 41 -4.65 15.06 14.53
C ALA A 41 -4.75 15.34 13.03
N THR A 42 -3.63 15.23 12.34
CA THR A 42 -3.61 15.21 10.87
C THR A 42 -3.64 13.76 10.41
N TRP A 43 -4.67 13.40 9.65
CA TRP A 43 -4.85 12.08 9.06
C TRP A 43 -4.38 12.11 7.62
N TYR A 44 -3.60 11.10 7.23
CA TYR A 44 -3.14 10.89 5.86
C TYR A 44 -3.54 9.49 5.43
N HIS A 45 -4.31 9.37 4.36
CA HIS A 45 -4.79 8.08 3.88
C HIS A 45 -5.13 8.11 2.40
N CYS A 46 -5.29 6.94 1.80
CA CYS A 46 -5.87 6.81 0.47
C CYS A 46 -7.37 6.50 0.54
N THR A 47 -8.12 7.02 -0.43
CA THR A 47 -9.52 6.67 -0.70
C THR A 47 -9.67 6.33 -2.19
N GLY A 48 -10.88 5.94 -2.62
CA GLY A 48 -11.11 5.46 -3.98
C GLY A 48 -10.81 3.98 -4.14
N GLY A 49 -10.40 3.59 -5.34
CA GLY A 49 -10.16 2.21 -5.74
C GLY A 49 -11.39 1.56 -6.37
N SER A 50 -11.18 0.33 -6.86
CA SER A 50 -12.19 -0.48 -7.55
C SER A 50 -13.48 -0.64 -6.74
N THR A 51 -13.37 -0.71 -5.42
CA THR A 51 -14.52 -0.81 -4.49
C THR A 51 -15.40 0.44 -4.46
N GLN A 52 -14.84 1.61 -4.76
CA GLN A 52 -15.55 2.88 -4.75
C GLN A 52 -15.85 3.39 -6.17
N GLY A 53 -15.47 2.63 -7.21
CA GLY A 53 -15.64 3.00 -8.61
C GLY A 53 -14.90 4.29 -9.01
N LYS A 54 -13.82 4.64 -8.29
CA LYS A 54 -13.06 5.88 -8.48
C LYS A 54 -11.56 5.59 -8.46
N PRO A 55 -10.72 6.39 -9.13
CA PRO A 55 -9.28 6.31 -8.99
C PRO A 55 -8.85 6.47 -7.52
N TYR A 56 -7.75 5.82 -7.14
CA TYR A 56 -7.16 6.06 -5.82
C TYR A 56 -6.70 7.51 -5.68
N SER A 57 -6.93 8.11 -4.51
CA SER A 57 -6.54 9.48 -4.21
C SER A 57 -6.04 9.62 -2.78
N VAL A 58 -4.96 10.37 -2.61
CA VAL A 58 -4.40 10.71 -1.29
C VAL A 58 -5.22 11.84 -0.67
N VAL A 59 -5.69 11.61 0.54
CA VAL A 59 -6.51 12.53 1.33
C VAL A 59 -5.75 12.91 2.59
N ILE A 60 -5.75 14.21 2.89
CA ILE A 60 -5.13 14.77 4.09
C ILE A 60 -6.19 15.59 4.82
N GLU A 61 -6.54 15.18 6.03
CA GLU A 61 -7.63 15.78 6.80
C GLU A 61 -7.19 16.13 8.22
N GLN A 62 -7.86 17.12 8.80
CA GLN A 62 -7.75 17.43 10.22
C GLN A 62 -8.95 16.81 10.94
N LYS A 63 -8.69 15.87 11.84
CA LYS A 63 -9.71 15.09 12.56
C LYS A 63 -9.31 14.91 14.03
N PRO A 64 -10.24 14.58 14.92
CA PRO A 64 -9.89 14.21 16.29
C PRO A 64 -8.95 13.01 16.33
N PHE A 65 -8.02 13.00 17.28
CA PHE A 65 -7.19 11.82 17.54
C PHE A 65 -8.05 10.69 18.12
N ASP A 66 -9.00 10.97 19.02
CA ASP A 66 -9.91 9.94 19.52
C ASP A 66 -11.13 9.77 18.59
N SER A 67 -10.98 8.96 17.56
CA SER A 67 -12.06 8.68 16.61
C SER A 67 -12.63 7.27 16.79
N LYS A 68 -13.95 7.19 16.92
CA LYS A 68 -14.70 5.94 17.11
C LYS A 68 -14.50 4.89 16.00
N GLY A 69 -14.07 5.33 14.82
CA GLY A 69 -13.82 4.48 13.66
C GLY A 69 -12.45 3.78 13.67
N ILE A 70 -11.54 4.18 14.58
CA ILE A 70 -10.22 3.57 14.69
C ILE A 70 -10.25 2.47 15.74
N GLU A 71 -9.66 1.32 15.40
CA GLU A 71 -9.54 0.17 16.28
C GLU A 71 -8.26 0.28 17.11
N LYS A 72 -7.13 0.60 16.47
CA LYS A 72 -5.81 0.62 17.10
C LYS A 72 -4.93 1.74 16.53
N TYR A 73 -4.10 2.29 17.42
CA TYR A 73 -2.99 3.17 17.08
C TYR A 73 -1.68 2.47 17.40
N HIS A 74 -0.81 2.36 16.41
CA HIS A 74 0.53 1.80 16.57
C HIS A 74 1.54 2.94 16.49
N PRO A 75 2.24 3.27 17.59
CA PRO A 75 3.25 4.32 17.57
C PRO A 75 4.41 3.91 16.67
N ILE A 76 4.80 4.83 15.78
CA ILE A 76 5.97 4.67 14.90
C ILE A 76 7.16 5.41 15.49
N GLY A 77 6.93 6.62 16.00
CA GLY A 77 7.96 7.41 16.64
C GLY A 77 7.65 8.89 16.68
N GLU A 78 8.54 9.60 17.34
CA GLU A 78 8.54 11.05 17.38
C GLU A 78 9.23 11.61 16.13
N ILE A 79 8.64 12.64 15.54
CA ILE A 79 9.16 13.31 14.35
C ILE A 79 9.35 14.80 14.61
N SER A 80 10.37 15.37 13.97
CA SER A 80 10.71 16.78 14.14
C SER A 80 9.97 17.74 13.20
N SER A 81 9.22 17.24 12.20
CA SER A 81 8.60 18.11 11.20
C SER A 81 7.39 17.52 10.48
N LYS A 82 6.23 18.17 10.65
CA LYS A 82 4.98 17.91 9.91
C LYS A 82 5.15 17.96 8.40
N ASN A 83 5.95 18.89 7.89
CA ASN A 83 6.13 19.09 6.45
C ASN A 83 6.80 17.89 5.79
N LYS A 84 7.67 17.18 6.52
CA LYS A 84 8.35 16.00 5.99
C LYS A 84 7.39 14.83 5.74
N ILE A 85 6.39 14.66 6.61
CA ILE A 85 5.33 13.64 6.46
C ILE A 85 4.41 14.01 5.31
N LYS A 86 3.93 15.26 5.28
CA LYS A 86 3.08 15.75 4.20
C LYS A 86 3.75 15.57 2.83
N ALA A 87 5.03 15.94 2.72
CA ALA A 87 5.77 15.78 1.47
C ALA A 87 5.94 14.30 1.06
N ALA A 88 6.20 13.39 2.00
CA ALA A 88 6.29 11.96 1.71
C ALA A 88 4.92 11.40 1.26
N ALA A 89 3.85 11.72 2.00
CA ALA A 89 2.49 11.31 1.69
C ALA A 89 2.04 11.77 0.29
N GLN A 90 2.40 12.98 -0.13
CA GLN A 90 2.07 13.53 -1.44
C GLN A 90 2.94 13.00 -2.58
N ARG A 91 4.14 12.48 -2.29
CA ARG A 91 5.04 11.90 -3.30
C ARG A 91 4.58 10.53 -3.75
N ILE A 92 4.00 9.75 -2.83
CA ILE A 92 3.51 8.41 -3.13
C ILE A 92 2.14 8.51 -3.81
N PRO A 93 1.98 7.99 -5.04
CA PRO A 93 0.69 7.96 -5.73
C PRO A 93 -0.37 7.23 -4.91
N GLY A 94 -1.65 7.59 -5.10
CA GLY A 94 -2.74 6.89 -4.45
C GLY A 94 -2.76 5.40 -4.83
N LEU A 95 -2.84 4.53 -3.82
CA LEU A 95 -2.87 3.07 -3.98
C LEU A 95 -3.88 2.47 -2.98
N PHE A 96 -3.99 1.13 -2.98
CA PHE A 96 -4.58 0.39 -1.87
C PHE A 96 -4.00 0.88 -0.53
N CYS A 97 -4.87 1.18 0.43
CA CYS A 97 -4.53 1.99 1.60
C CYS A 97 -3.34 1.44 2.41
N GLN A 98 -3.25 0.13 2.62
CA GLN A 98 -2.15 -0.48 3.36
C GLN A 98 -0.84 -0.37 2.58
N ARG A 99 -0.87 -0.68 1.27
CA ARG A 99 0.29 -0.55 0.38
C ARG A 99 0.78 0.89 0.29
N TRP A 100 -0.14 1.85 0.26
CA TRP A 100 0.18 3.26 0.30
C TRP A 100 0.89 3.64 1.61
N VAL A 101 0.35 3.24 2.77
CA VAL A 101 0.97 3.50 4.08
C VAL A 101 2.37 2.91 4.13
N VAL A 102 2.54 1.65 3.71
CA VAL A 102 3.86 0.99 3.67
C VAL A 102 4.83 1.76 2.76
N ASN A 103 4.41 2.15 1.55
CA ASN A 103 5.29 2.92 0.66
C ASN A 103 5.68 4.29 1.24
N VAL A 104 4.79 4.96 1.97
CA VAL A 104 5.11 6.21 2.67
C VAL A 104 6.10 5.96 3.80
N LEU A 105 5.92 4.90 4.60
CA LEU A 105 6.87 4.51 5.65
C LEU A 105 8.25 4.21 5.06
N GLY A 106 8.32 3.53 3.92
CA GLY A 106 9.57 3.27 3.21
C GLY A 106 10.27 4.54 2.71
N ASP A 107 9.52 5.54 2.23
CA ASP A 107 10.10 6.85 1.88
C ASP A 107 10.62 7.60 3.11
N LEU A 108 9.89 7.55 4.23
CA LEU A 108 10.28 8.19 5.49
C LEU A 108 11.51 7.53 6.10
N GLU A 109 11.58 6.21 6.07
CA GLU A 109 12.70 5.42 6.59
C GLU A 109 13.98 5.68 5.79
N LYS A 110 13.92 5.64 4.46
CA LYS A 110 15.04 5.98 3.57
C LYS A 110 15.61 7.38 3.82
N ARG A 111 14.81 8.28 4.40
CA ARG A 111 15.17 9.65 4.72
C ARG A 111 15.56 9.84 6.19
N GLY A 112 15.62 8.77 6.97
CA GLY A 112 15.95 8.78 8.41
C GLY A 112 14.94 9.54 9.26
N ILE A 113 13.66 9.59 8.83
CA ILE A 113 12.60 10.29 9.59
C ILE A 113 11.92 9.35 10.57
N VAL A 114 11.80 8.07 10.22
CA VAL A 114 11.31 7.01 11.10
C VAL A 114 12.43 5.98 11.32
N PRO A 115 12.34 5.14 12.38
CA PRO A 115 13.35 4.12 12.66
C PRO A 115 13.53 3.13 11.50
N GLU A 116 14.75 2.61 11.36
CA GLU A 116 15.05 1.51 10.44
C GLU A 116 14.31 0.22 10.87
N GLY A 117 13.79 -0.52 9.89
CA GLY A 117 12.95 -1.71 10.08
C GLY A 117 11.45 -1.42 10.06
N THR A 118 11.04 -0.15 10.20
CA THR A 118 9.62 0.25 10.21
C THR A 118 8.92 -0.19 8.92
N TRP A 119 9.55 0.00 7.76
CA TRP A 119 8.93 -0.40 6.50
C TRP A 119 8.71 -1.91 6.42
N SER A 120 9.72 -2.71 6.76
CA SER A 120 9.66 -4.17 6.64
C SER A 120 8.63 -4.77 7.60
N ASP A 121 8.54 -4.24 8.82
CA ASP A 121 7.58 -4.72 9.83
C ASP A 121 6.13 -4.52 9.37
N TRP A 122 5.84 -3.38 8.73
CA TRP A 122 4.50 -3.11 8.20
C TRP A 122 4.23 -3.79 6.86
N TYR A 123 5.27 -4.03 6.06
CA TYR A 123 5.13 -4.77 4.80
C TYR A 123 4.68 -6.21 5.04
N VAL A 124 5.24 -6.90 6.04
CA VAL A 124 4.84 -8.28 6.37
C VAL A 124 3.44 -8.38 7.00
N ALA A 125 2.98 -7.31 7.63
CA ALA A 125 1.64 -7.23 8.23
C ALA A 125 0.54 -6.88 7.21
N MET A 126 0.91 -6.52 5.98
CA MET A 126 -0.03 -6.13 4.94
C MET A 126 -0.91 -7.30 4.54
N GLU A 127 -2.22 -7.08 4.55
CA GLU A 127 -3.21 -8.03 4.08
C GLU A 127 -3.15 -8.09 2.54
N VAL A 128 -3.49 -9.25 1.97
CA VAL A 128 -3.55 -9.42 0.51
C VAL A 128 -4.56 -8.42 -0.04
N ASP A 129 -4.13 -7.61 -1.01
CA ASP A 129 -5.04 -6.71 -1.72
C ASP A 129 -5.98 -7.57 -2.58
N PRO A 130 -7.28 -7.68 -2.24
CA PRO A 130 -8.20 -8.53 -2.97
C PRO A 130 -8.57 -7.95 -4.34
N TYR A 131 -8.05 -6.77 -4.70
CA TYR A 131 -8.32 -6.06 -5.95
C TYR A 131 -7.08 -5.89 -6.84
N SER A 132 -5.90 -6.32 -6.39
CA SER A 132 -4.68 -6.29 -7.21
C SER A 132 -4.54 -7.59 -7.99
N ASP A 133 -4.50 -7.49 -9.32
CA ASP A 133 -3.94 -8.52 -10.23
C ASP A 133 -2.39 -8.47 -10.24
N ASP A 134 -1.80 -7.54 -9.47
CA ASP A 134 -0.39 -7.13 -9.53
C ASP A 134 0.56 -7.92 -8.58
N GLY A 135 0.26 -9.18 -8.26
CA GLY A 135 1.22 -10.10 -7.61
C GLY A 135 1.60 -9.79 -6.15
N ALA A 136 0.61 -9.52 -5.28
CA ALA A 136 0.82 -9.71 -3.83
C ALA A 136 1.21 -11.19 -3.55
N PRO A 137 1.99 -11.50 -2.48
CA PRO A 137 2.48 -12.86 -2.25
C PRO A 137 1.29 -13.82 -2.21
N CYS A 138 1.29 -14.75 -3.17
CA CYS A 138 0.27 -15.77 -3.28
C CYS A 138 0.25 -16.54 -1.96
N GLY A 139 -0.88 -16.48 -1.25
CA GLY A 139 -1.16 -17.44 -0.19
C GLY A 139 -1.04 -18.81 -0.81
N SER A 140 0.01 -19.54 -0.42
CA SER A 140 0.24 -20.89 -0.91
C SER A 140 -0.97 -21.74 -0.52
N SER A 141 -1.70 -22.23 -1.51
CA SER A 141 -2.66 -23.31 -1.33
C SER A 141 -2.72 -24.14 -2.61
N PRO A 142 -2.94 -25.45 -2.46
CA PRO A 142 -2.11 -26.45 -3.12
C PRO A 142 -2.55 -26.77 -4.55
N SER A 143 -1.55 -27.16 -5.33
CA SER A 143 -1.61 -27.88 -6.60
C SER A 143 -2.93 -28.62 -6.82
N SER A 144 -3.70 -28.16 -7.81
CA SER A 144 -4.64 -29.01 -8.52
C SER A 144 -4.05 -29.28 -9.89
N ASP A 145 -3.51 -30.48 -10.03
CA ASP A 145 -3.07 -31.07 -11.28
C ASP A 145 -4.24 -31.06 -12.28
N GLY A 146 -4.01 -30.49 -13.46
CA GLY A 146 -5.04 -30.26 -14.46
C GLY A 146 -4.47 -30.20 -15.88
N ASP A 147 -3.92 -31.34 -16.31
CA ASP A 147 -3.94 -31.89 -17.67
C ASP A 147 -3.75 -30.91 -18.84
N CYS A 148 -2.52 -30.83 -19.35
CA CYS A 148 -2.21 -30.17 -20.61
C CYS A 148 -2.45 -31.13 -21.79
N THR A 149 -3.61 -31.00 -22.44
CA THR A 149 -3.85 -31.68 -23.71
C THR A 149 -3.14 -30.93 -24.85
N ASP A 150 -2.27 -31.69 -25.51
CA ASP A 150 -1.57 -31.46 -26.76
C ASP A 150 -2.47 -30.91 -27.89
N SER A 151 -1.95 -29.93 -28.63
CA SER A 151 -2.22 -29.79 -30.07
C SER A 151 -1.13 -28.96 -30.73
N SER A 152 -0.13 -29.69 -31.23
CA SER A 152 0.82 -29.32 -32.28
C SER A 152 0.25 -28.45 -33.41
N SER A 153 1.03 -27.46 -33.85
CA SER A 153 1.08 -27.03 -35.27
C SER A 153 2.46 -26.50 -35.63
N ILE A 154 3.11 -27.30 -36.47
CA ILE A 154 4.43 -27.12 -37.06
C ILE A 154 4.30 -26.19 -38.27
N HIS A 155 5.11 -25.14 -38.32
CA HIS A 155 5.49 -24.50 -39.60
C HIS A 155 6.98 -24.17 -39.57
N ASN A 156 7.76 -25.14 -40.02
CA ASN A 156 9.14 -25.00 -40.45
C ASN A 156 9.18 -24.19 -41.76
N SER A 157 10.10 -23.22 -41.89
CA SER A 157 10.92 -23.03 -43.11
C SER A 157 11.90 -21.85 -42.97
N SER A 158 13.15 -22.23 -42.73
CA SER A 158 14.34 -21.90 -43.53
C SER A 158 14.70 -20.45 -43.87
N SER A 159 15.76 -20.02 -43.20
CA SER A 159 16.90 -19.23 -43.66
C SER A 159 17.09 -19.17 -45.19
N ASN A 160 17.36 -17.96 -45.71
CA ASN A 160 18.30 -17.79 -46.81
C ASN A 160 19.15 -16.53 -46.61
N HIS A 161 20.45 -16.78 -46.50
CA HIS A 161 21.54 -15.83 -46.63
C HIS A 161 21.54 -15.22 -48.04
N SER A 162 21.87 -13.92 -48.14
CA SER A 162 22.61 -13.39 -49.30
C SER A 162 23.48 -12.22 -48.86
N LYS A 163 24.77 -12.49 -48.87
CA LYS A 163 25.90 -11.56 -48.79
C LYS A 163 25.99 -10.86 -50.16
N THR A 164 26.04 -9.53 -50.19
CA THR A 164 26.65 -8.80 -51.31
C THR A 164 27.64 -7.79 -50.75
N THR A 165 28.87 -7.96 -51.17
CA THR A 165 30.06 -7.13 -50.88
C THR A 165 30.34 -6.24 -52.10
N GLN A 166 31.23 -5.26 -51.91
CA GLN A 166 32.01 -4.46 -52.89
C GLN A 166 31.47 -3.06 -53.24
N THR A 167 32.08 -2.00 -52.67
CA THR A 167 33.25 -1.18 -53.13
C THR A 167 32.87 -0.21 -54.25
N ALA A 168 33.29 1.06 -54.26
CA ALA A 168 34.50 1.69 -53.74
C ALA A 168 34.23 3.07 -53.13
#